data_AF-A0A5B1R0G1-F1
#
_entry.id   AF-A0A5B1R0G1-F1
#
_cell.length_a   1.000
_cell.length_b   1.000
_cell.length_c   1.000
_cell.angle_alpha   90.00
_cell.angle_beta   90.00
_cell.angle_gamma   90.00
#
_symmetry.space_group_name_H-M   'P 1'
#
loop_
_entity.id
_entity.type
_entity.pdbx_description
1 polymer ?
#
loop_
_entity_poly.entity_id
_entity_poly.type
_entity_poly.pdbx_seq_one_letter_code
_entity_poly.pdbx_strand_id
1 'polypeptide(L)'
;MSLQSHEQVHHDRINLARLVRRLEKTVETAKWVHGQERDTFIKAQSMSEKLKFARKLLKNVEFYDEMEVSSDFRVRHAELRKTIDRLENVVENVKARIAPDDDDESRPEPILPTIPLPPLSARTLEQPASEPADTPVDTAAPEADLLLGPADEAPPPPTLPATKPASASPAFIQNSAALQDELAGQLAQMAGQLRRNAEHFSSSLARDSAVLQSTDARIGANLDVMQRERVRLRDHRAKSWGTTCLTFTSVSVVAVSFVVMFFIIRVT
;
A
#
# COMPACT_ATOMS: atom_id res chain seq x y z
N MET A 1 -15.89 -18.33 -3.33
CA MET A 1 -14.79 -18.74 -4.23
C MET A 1 -15.10 -18.13 -5.59
N SER A 2 -14.21 -17.28 -6.11
CA SER A 2 -14.39 -16.63 -7.40
C SER A 2 -14.11 -17.64 -8.50
N LEU A 3 -15.10 -17.96 -9.34
CA LEU A 3 -14.87 -18.72 -10.56
C LEU A 3 -14.04 -17.85 -11.49
N GLN A 4 -12.73 -18.09 -11.55
CA GLN A 4 -11.89 -17.37 -12.51
C GLN A 4 -12.29 -17.81 -13.92
N SER A 5 -12.37 -16.85 -14.84
CA SER A 5 -12.64 -17.16 -16.24
C SER A 5 -11.49 -17.98 -16.82
N HIS A 6 -11.77 -18.86 -17.79
CA HIS A 6 -10.74 -19.63 -18.49
C HIS A 6 -9.65 -18.72 -19.10
N GLU A 7 -10.03 -17.51 -19.53
CA GLU A 7 -9.12 -16.47 -19.99
C GLU A 7 -8.18 -15.96 -18.89
N GLN A 8 -8.69 -15.78 -17.66
CA GLN A 8 -7.89 -15.40 -16.50
C GLN A 8 -6.82 -16.47 -16.20
N VAL A 9 -7.19 -17.76 -16.22
CA VAL A 9 -6.26 -18.87 -15.99
C VAL A 9 -5.17 -18.90 -17.06
N HIS A 10 -5.53 -18.67 -18.32
CA HIS A 10 -4.57 -18.59 -19.41
C HIS A 10 -3.60 -17.40 -19.25
N HIS A 11 -4.09 -16.23 -18.82
CA HIS A 11 -3.24 -15.09 -18.50
C HIS A 11 -2.31 -15.38 -17.31
N ASP A 12 -2.82 -16.03 -16.27
CA ASP A 12 -2.06 -16.41 -15.09
C ASP A 12 -0.94 -17.40 -15.46
N ARG A 13 -1.19 -18.36 -16.35
CA ARG A 13 -0.17 -19.27 -16.92
C ARG A 13 0.96 -18.52 -17.62
N ILE A 14 0.63 -17.57 -18.50
CA ILE A 14 1.62 -16.77 -19.24
C ILE A 14 2.41 -15.87 -18.29
N ASN A 15 1.72 -15.22 -17.35
CA ASN A 15 2.33 -14.32 -16.39
C ASN A 15 3.27 -15.06 -15.44
N LEU A 16 2.91 -16.27 -15.00
CA LEU A 16 3.77 -17.12 -14.16
C LEU A 16 5.08 -17.43 -14.87
N ALA A 17 5.04 -17.93 -16.10
CA ALA A 17 6.25 -18.26 -16.87
C ALA A 17 7.15 -17.03 -17.09
N ARG A 18 6.54 -15.87 -17.39
CA ARG A 18 7.29 -14.61 -17.55
C ARG A 18 7.89 -14.11 -16.24
N LEU A 19 7.15 -14.23 -15.15
CA LEU A 19 7.60 -13.81 -13.82
C LEU A 19 8.77 -14.65 -13.36
N VAL A 20 8.68 -15.99 -13.45
CA VAL A 20 9.77 -16.89 -13.06
C VAL A 20 11.03 -16.61 -13.87
N ARG A 21 10.94 -16.49 -15.20
CA ARG A 21 12.11 -16.12 -16.04
C ARG A 21 12.72 -14.77 -15.66
N ARG A 22 11.89 -13.79 -15.31
CA ARG A 22 12.36 -12.48 -14.86
C ARG A 22 13.06 -12.59 -13.51
N LEU A 23 12.51 -13.39 -12.59
CA LEU A 23 13.11 -13.63 -11.28
C LEU A 23 14.44 -14.36 -11.40
N GLU A 24 14.53 -15.41 -12.21
CA GLU A 24 15.79 -16.11 -12.52
C GLU A 24 16.83 -15.12 -13.07
N LYS A 25 16.48 -14.36 -14.10
CA LYS A 25 17.38 -13.34 -14.67
C LYS A 25 17.80 -12.28 -13.65
N THR A 26 16.87 -11.86 -12.77
CA THR A 26 17.18 -10.86 -11.74
C THR A 26 18.15 -11.43 -10.70
N VAL A 27 17.96 -12.69 -10.29
CA VAL A 27 18.86 -13.37 -9.34
C VAL A 27 20.25 -13.59 -9.96
N GLU A 28 20.32 -13.94 -11.24
CA GLU A 28 21.58 -14.12 -11.96
C GLU A 28 22.35 -12.81 -12.18
N THR A 29 21.63 -11.72 -12.45
CA THR A 29 22.22 -10.39 -12.69
C THR A 29 22.49 -9.60 -11.42
N ALA A 30 21.78 -9.90 -10.33
CA ALA A 30 22.01 -9.30 -9.03
C ALA A 30 23.37 -9.75 -8.49
N LYS A 31 24.39 -8.91 -8.67
CA LYS A 31 25.64 -9.03 -7.92
C LYS A 31 25.34 -8.69 -6.46
N TRP A 32 25.34 -9.70 -5.61
CA TRP A 32 25.21 -9.58 -4.16
C TRP A 32 26.51 -9.01 -3.56
N VAL A 33 26.78 -7.73 -3.84
CA VAL A 33 28.01 -7.03 -3.44
C VAL A 33 27.94 -6.66 -1.95
N HIS A 34 28.99 -6.99 -1.21
CA HIS A 34 29.16 -6.61 0.20
C HIS A 34 29.57 -5.12 0.24
N GLY A 35 28.87 -4.30 1.02
CA GLY A 35 29.08 -2.84 1.10
C GLY A 35 27.84 -1.97 0.82
N GLN A 36 26.76 -2.55 0.30
CA GLN A 36 25.46 -1.88 0.13
C GLN A 36 24.35 -2.73 0.79
N GLU A 37 24.60 -3.15 2.02
CA GLU A 37 23.86 -4.22 2.73
C GLU A 37 22.36 -3.92 2.83
N ARG A 38 21.98 -2.69 3.21
CA ARG A 38 20.57 -2.27 3.29
C ARG A 38 19.84 -2.38 1.95
N ASP A 39 20.44 -1.92 0.85
CA ASP A 39 19.77 -2.01 -0.46
C ASP A 39 19.72 -3.44 -1.00
N THR A 40 20.75 -4.26 -0.72
CA THR A 40 20.74 -5.68 -1.07
C THR A 40 19.69 -6.45 -0.25
N PHE A 41 19.50 -6.08 1.03
CA PHE A 41 18.46 -6.64 1.89
C PHE A 41 17.06 -6.27 1.41
N ILE A 42 16.81 -5.00 1.10
CA ILE A 42 15.52 -4.53 0.56
C ILE A 42 15.21 -5.23 -0.78
N LYS A 43 16.21 -5.40 -1.66
CA LYS A 43 16.06 -6.14 -2.91
C LYS A 43 15.73 -7.62 -2.66
N ALA A 44 16.44 -8.28 -1.75
CA ALA A 44 16.17 -9.66 -1.36
C ALA A 44 14.75 -9.81 -0.78
N GLN A 45 14.31 -8.88 0.07
CA GLN A 45 12.96 -8.85 0.62
C GLN A 45 11.90 -8.70 -0.48
N SER A 46 12.06 -7.71 -1.38
CA SER A 46 11.14 -7.51 -2.50
C SER A 46 11.05 -8.74 -3.42
N MET A 47 12.15 -9.48 -3.57
CA MET A 47 12.19 -10.72 -4.34
C MET A 47 11.50 -11.86 -3.61
N SER A 48 11.65 -11.97 -2.28
CA SER A 48 10.94 -12.96 -1.49
C SER A 48 9.42 -12.81 -1.61
N GLU A 49 8.92 -11.58 -1.69
CA GLU A 49 7.51 -11.30 -1.90
C GLU A 49 7.05 -11.70 -3.31
N LYS A 50 7.88 -11.41 -4.34
CA LYS A 50 7.60 -11.84 -5.71
C LYS A 50 7.60 -13.37 -5.86
N LEU A 51 8.48 -14.07 -5.13
CA LEU A 51 8.51 -15.54 -5.10
C LEU A 51 7.27 -16.11 -4.40
N LYS A 52 6.82 -15.50 -3.29
CA LYS A 52 5.55 -15.85 -2.62
C LYS A 52 4.36 -15.64 -3.55
N PHE A 53 4.33 -14.54 -4.30
CA PHE A 53 3.29 -14.29 -5.30
C PHE A 53 3.34 -15.32 -6.44
N ALA A 54 4.52 -15.66 -6.95
CA ALA A 54 4.69 -16.71 -7.96
C ALA A 54 4.18 -18.07 -7.47
N ARG A 55 4.44 -18.42 -6.19
CA ARG A 55 3.91 -19.64 -5.57
C ARG A 55 2.38 -19.62 -5.45
N LYS A 56 1.79 -18.49 -5.11
CA LYS A 56 0.33 -18.31 -5.10
C LYS A 56 -0.26 -18.48 -6.51
N LEU A 57 0.39 -17.90 -7.52
CA LEU A 57 -0.05 -17.99 -8.91
C LEU A 57 0.06 -19.44 -9.43
N LEU A 58 1.14 -20.15 -9.09
CA LEU A 58 1.31 -21.56 -9.42
C LEU A 58 0.22 -22.44 -8.78
N LYS A 59 -0.12 -22.23 -7.50
CA LYS A 59 -1.24 -22.94 -6.85
C LYS A 59 -2.57 -22.67 -7.52
N ASN A 60 -2.82 -21.42 -7.92
CA ASN A 60 -4.05 -21.06 -8.62
C ASN A 60 -4.13 -21.78 -9.96
N VAL A 61 -3.07 -21.72 -10.77
CA VAL A 61 -3.03 -22.38 -12.09
C VAL A 61 -3.18 -23.88 -11.94
N GLU A 62 -2.46 -24.51 -11.01
CA GLU A 62 -2.56 -25.95 -10.77
C GLU A 62 -3.96 -26.41 -10.39
N PHE A 63 -4.70 -25.63 -9.60
CA PHE A 63 -6.08 -25.95 -9.23
C PHE A 63 -7.02 -26.07 -10.45
N TYR A 64 -6.84 -25.26 -11.49
CA TYR A 64 -7.62 -25.37 -12.73
C TYR A 64 -7.05 -26.41 -13.69
N ASP A 65 -5.73 -26.59 -13.71
CA ASP A 65 -5.07 -27.58 -14.55
C ASP A 65 -5.31 -29.00 -14.05
N GLU A 66 -5.53 -29.25 -12.75
CA GLU A 66 -5.94 -30.57 -12.24
C GLU A 66 -7.29 -31.04 -12.80
N MET A 67 -8.13 -30.10 -13.26
CA MET A 67 -9.36 -30.41 -13.98
C MET A 67 -9.11 -30.85 -15.43
N GLU A 68 -7.96 -30.49 -16.02
CA GLU A 68 -7.53 -30.85 -17.36
C GLU A 68 -6.47 -31.98 -17.27
N VAL A 69 -6.87 -33.23 -17.55
CA VAL A 69 -6.08 -34.48 -17.35
C VAL A 69 -4.86 -34.62 -18.30
N SER A 70 -4.10 -33.56 -18.54
CA SER A 70 -2.90 -33.58 -19.38
C SER A 70 -1.63 -33.68 -18.54
N SER A 71 -0.86 -34.74 -18.78
CA SER A 71 0.39 -35.05 -18.08
C SER A 71 1.47 -33.98 -18.27
N ASP A 72 1.44 -33.27 -19.40
CA ASP A 72 2.46 -32.27 -19.75
C ASP A 72 2.44 -31.05 -18.83
N PHE A 73 1.26 -30.62 -18.38
CA PHE A 73 1.14 -29.50 -17.44
C PHE A 73 1.72 -29.86 -16.08
N ARG A 74 1.51 -31.10 -15.60
CA ARG A 74 2.04 -31.57 -14.31
C ARG A 74 3.57 -31.54 -14.29
N VAL A 75 4.21 -31.94 -15.39
CA VAL A 75 5.69 -31.91 -15.51
C VAL A 75 6.20 -30.47 -15.47
N ARG A 76 5.57 -29.55 -16.21
CA ARG A 76 5.94 -28.12 -16.23
C ARG A 76 5.74 -27.45 -14.87
N HIS A 77 4.64 -27.76 -14.18
CA HIS A 77 4.40 -27.24 -12.82
C HIS A 77 5.40 -27.78 -11.82
N ALA A 78 5.81 -29.03 -11.94
CA ALA A 78 6.87 -29.61 -11.10
C ALA A 78 8.22 -28.92 -11.36
N GLU A 79 8.55 -28.62 -12.62
CA GLU A 79 9.75 -27.85 -12.97
C GLU A 79 9.70 -26.42 -12.40
N LEU A 80 8.58 -25.71 -12.58
CA LEU A 80 8.38 -24.36 -12.05
C LEU A 80 8.43 -24.31 -10.51
N ARG A 81 7.89 -25.33 -9.82
CA ARG A 81 8.05 -25.47 -8.37
C ARG A 81 9.52 -25.58 -7.99
N LYS A 82 10.25 -26.48 -8.65
CA LYS A 82 11.67 -26.71 -8.38
C LYS A 82 12.50 -25.45 -8.61
N THR A 83 12.20 -24.66 -9.64
CA THR A 83 12.91 -23.40 -9.88
C THR A 83 12.56 -22.35 -8.83
N ILE A 84 11.29 -22.18 -8.47
CA ILE A 84 10.85 -21.26 -7.41
C ILE A 84 11.51 -21.63 -6.07
N ASP A 85 11.51 -22.90 -5.69
CA ASP A 85 12.11 -23.37 -4.43
C ASP A 85 13.63 -23.16 -4.42
N ARG A 86 14.31 -23.38 -5.56
CA ARG A 86 15.73 -23.07 -5.71
C ARG A 86 16.01 -21.58 -5.52
N LEU A 87 15.21 -20.71 -6.14
CA LEU A 87 15.37 -19.26 -6.03
C LEU A 87 15.07 -18.77 -4.61
N GLU A 88 14.04 -19.31 -3.96
CA GLU A 88 13.70 -18.97 -2.58
C GLU A 88 14.85 -19.32 -1.64
N ASN A 89 15.43 -20.50 -1.76
CA ASN A 89 16.59 -20.89 -0.96
C ASN A 89 17.80 -19.96 -1.20
N VAL A 90 18.07 -19.55 -2.44
CA VAL A 90 19.15 -18.58 -2.72
C VAL A 90 18.87 -17.23 -2.04
N VAL A 91 17.64 -16.72 -2.15
CA VAL A 91 17.27 -15.43 -1.56
C VAL A 91 17.25 -15.50 -0.03
N GLU A 92 16.80 -16.60 0.57
CA GLU A 92 16.85 -16.80 2.02
C GLU A 92 18.27 -16.89 2.53
N ASN A 93 19.17 -17.58 1.83
CA ASN A 93 20.60 -17.61 2.18
C ASN A 93 21.24 -16.23 2.10
N VAL A 94 20.88 -15.43 1.09
CA VAL A 94 21.35 -14.03 0.98
C VAL A 94 20.79 -13.19 2.12
N LYS A 95 19.48 -13.33 2.42
CA LYS A 95 18.84 -12.61 3.51
C LYS A 95 19.47 -12.96 4.86
N ALA A 96 19.77 -14.24 5.12
CA ALA A 96 20.42 -14.67 6.35
C ALA A 96 21.87 -14.17 6.47
N ARG A 97 22.57 -14.00 5.35
CA ARG A 97 23.95 -13.45 5.33
C ARG A 97 24.01 -11.93 5.54
N ILE A 98 22.93 -11.22 5.23
CA ILE A 98 22.86 -9.75 5.24
C ILE A 98 21.87 -9.28 6.32
N ALA A 99 21.23 -10.21 7.04
CA ALA A 99 20.45 -9.87 8.23
C ALA A 99 21.44 -9.25 9.21
N PRO A 100 21.29 -7.96 9.55
CA PRO A 100 22.11 -7.38 10.59
C PRO A 100 21.86 -8.18 11.86
N ASP A 101 22.91 -8.63 12.54
CA ASP A 101 22.79 -9.11 13.91
C ASP A 101 22.07 -7.99 14.68
N ASP A 102 20.93 -8.32 15.29
CA ASP A 102 20.02 -7.41 16.00
C ASP A 102 20.68 -6.67 17.21
N ASP A 103 22.01 -6.76 17.35
CA ASP A 103 22.79 -6.18 18.45
C ASP A 103 23.31 -4.76 18.17
N ASP A 104 23.39 -4.31 16.90
CA ASP A 104 23.96 -2.98 16.57
C ASP A 104 22.92 -1.91 16.19
N GLU A 105 21.63 -2.25 16.13
CA GLU A 105 20.56 -1.25 15.97
C GLU A 105 19.89 -0.98 17.33
N SER A 106 20.71 -0.37 18.22
CA SER A 106 20.27 0.28 19.46
C SER A 106 19.14 1.27 19.15
N ARG A 107 17.90 0.78 19.17
CA ARG A 107 16.70 1.60 19.21
C ARG A 107 16.76 2.34 20.55
N PRO A 108 17.04 3.66 20.58
CA PRO A 108 17.06 4.36 21.87
C PRO A 108 15.68 4.19 22.50
N GLU A 109 15.66 3.83 23.79
CA GLU A 109 14.43 3.71 24.54
C GLU A 109 13.60 5.00 24.37
N PRO A 110 12.29 4.90 24.07
CA PRO A 110 11.47 6.06 23.78
C PRO A 110 11.44 7.01 24.97
N ILE A 111 12.01 8.22 24.82
CA ILE A 111 12.12 9.28 25.86
C ILE A 111 10.75 9.95 26.15
N LEU A 112 9.66 9.44 25.59
CA LEU A 112 8.33 10.02 25.70
C LEU A 112 7.69 10.00 27.11
N PRO A 113 8.12 9.20 28.12
CA PRO A 113 7.54 9.31 29.46
C PRO A 113 8.31 10.23 30.44
N THR A 114 9.28 11.04 30.02
CA THR A 114 10.06 11.90 30.96
C THR A 114 10.12 13.39 30.59
N ILE A 115 9.03 13.94 30.06
CA ILE A 115 8.85 15.41 30.07
C ILE A 115 7.91 15.75 31.23
N PRO A 116 8.36 16.50 32.26
CA PRO A 116 7.47 16.94 33.34
C PRO A 116 6.39 17.87 32.77
N LEU A 117 5.12 17.55 33.04
CA LEU A 117 3.98 18.35 32.59
C LEU A 117 4.03 19.75 33.22
N PRO A 118 3.80 20.83 32.45
CA PRO A 118 3.72 22.19 33.00
C PRO A 118 2.49 22.38 33.90
N PRO A 119 2.60 23.20 34.98
CA PRO A 119 1.56 23.35 36.00
C PRO A 119 0.27 24.00 35.48
N LEU A 120 -0.86 23.49 35.98
CA LEU A 120 -2.25 23.74 35.60
C LEU A 120 -2.78 25.20 35.79
N SER A 121 -1.93 26.19 36.01
CA SER A 121 -2.36 27.56 36.34
C SER A 121 -2.62 28.48 35.15
N ALA A 122 -2.41 28.04 33.91
CA ALA A 122 -2.60 28.90 32.72
C ALA A 122 -3.92 28.66 31.96
N ARG A 123 -4.83 27.81 32.46
CA ARG A 123 -6.04 27.39 31.71
C ARG A 123 -7.36 28.02 32.15
N THR A 124 -7.31 29.07 32.95
CA THR A 124 -8.51 29.78 33.40
C THR A 124 -8.39 31.25 33.03
N LEU A 125 -8.89 31.61 31.85
CA LEU A 125 -9.86 32.69 31.64
C LEU A 125 -10.12 32.88 30.13
N GLU A 126 -11.41 33.02 29.83
CA GLU A 126 -12.04 33.45 28.56
C GLU A 126 -12.50 32.35 27.59
N GLN A 127 -13.76 31.97 27.81
CA GLN A 127 -14.72 31.51 26.81
C GLN A 127 -15.87 32.53 26.80
N PRO A 128 -16.39 32.93 25.62
CA PRO A 128 -17.75 32.52 25.25
C PRO A 128 -17.77 32.04 23.77
N ALA A 129 -18.16 30.80 23.51
CA ALA A 129 -19.55 30.33 23.29
C ALA A 129 -20.09 30.64 21.88
N SER A 130 -20.01 29.64 20.99
CA SER A 130 -21.12 29.18 20.13
C SER A 130 -20.67 28.00 19.23
N GLU A 131 -21.20 26.82 19.54
CA GLU A 131 -21.31 25.60 18.70
C GLU A 131 -22.23 25.85 17.46
N PRO A 132 -22.31 24.97 16.42
CA PRO A 132 -22.26 23.50 16.52
C PRO A 132 -21.57 22.68 15.39
N ALA A 133 -21.26 21.41 15.74
CA ALA A 133 -21.25 20.15 14.94
C ALA A 133 -20.51 20.13 13.57
N ASP A 134 -19.68 19.16 13.21
CA ASP A 134 -19.77 17.70 13.34
C ASP A 134 -18.37 17.06 13.08
N THR A 135 -18.01 16.00 13.82
CA THR A 135 -16.89 15.06 13.55
C THR A 135 -17.24 14.07 12.40
N PRO A 136 -16.38 13.17 11.83
CA PRO A 136 -15.05 12.65 12.25
C PRO A 136 -14.02 12.30 11.10
N VAL A 137 -12.90 11.66 11.49
CA VAL A 137 -12.05 10.68 10.74
C VAL A 137 -10.76 11.16 10.04
N ASP A 138 -9.64 10.96 10.74
CA ASP A 138 -8.56 9.99 10.47
C ASP A 138 -7.92 9.81 9.06
N THR A 139 -6.59 9.92 9.08
CA THR A 139 -5.56 9.08 8.42
C THR A 139 -5.40 9.07 6.88
N ALA A 140 -4.33 9.72 6.40
CA ALA A 140 -3.28 9.12 5.53
C ALA A 140 -2.10 10.09 5.28
N ALA A 141 -0.89 9.63 5.59
CA ALA A 141 0.42 10.28 5.35
C ALA A 141 0.81 10.28 3.85
N PRO A 142 1.86 11.03 3.41
CA PRO A 142 3.28 10.77 3.75
C PRO A 142 4.01 12.03 4.26
N GLU A 143 4.70 11.95 5.39
CA GLU A 143 6.15 11.72 5.52
C GLU A 143 7.03 12.87 4.98
N ALA A 144 7.21 13.84 5.88
CA ALA A 144 8.41 14.60 6.19
C ALA A 144 9.69 14.19 5.43
N ASP A 145 9.96 14.91 4.34
CA ASP A 145 11.31 15.36 4.02
C ASP A 145 11.38 16.84 4.44
N LEU A 146 12.55 17.32 4.85
CA LEU A 146 12.81 18.63 5.46
C LEU A 146 12.68 18.70 6.98
N LEU A 147 13.61 18.09 7.72
CA LEU A 147 14.21 18.80 8.86
C LEU A 147 15.70 18.49 9.00
N LEU A 148 16.48 19.52 8.65
CA LEU A 148 17.69 19.98 9.34
C LEU A 148 18.97 19.14 9.19
N GLY A 149 19.98 19.82 8.64
CA GLY A 149 21.34 19.34 8.45
C GLY A 149 22.16 19.23 9.74
N PRO A 150 23.41 18.74 9.60
CA PRO A 150 24.28 18.45 10.72
C PRO A 150 24.84 19.75 11.33
N ALA A 151 24.57 19.95 12.62
CA ALA A 151 25.40 20.79 13.47
C ALA A 151 26.35 19.86 14.24
N ASP A 152 27.63 19.93 13.92
CA ASP A 152 28.70 19.50 14.80
C ASP A 152 29.77 20.61 14.79
N GLU A 153 29.98 21.20 15.97
CA GLU A 153 31.28 21.59 16.56
C GLU A 153 31.18 22.82 17.49
N ALA A 154 31.13 22.50 18.80
CA ALA A 154 31.67 23.17 20.00
C ALA A 154 31.40 24.67 20.34
N PRO A 155 30.92 24.98 21.57
CA PRO A 155 30.91 26.31 22.18
C PRO A 155 32.03 26.52 23.23
N PRO A 156 32.50 27.76 23.47
CA PRO A 156 33.05 28.18 24.77
C PRO A 156 32.07 29.08 25.57
N PRO A 157 32.26 29.21 26.90
CA PRO A 157 31.18 29.34 27.90
C PRO A 157 30.63 30.76 28.13
N PRO A 158 29.44 30.90 28.76
CA PRO A 158 28.84 32.19 29.06
C PRO A 158 29.49 32.82 30.30
N THR A 159 30.06 34.01 30.14
CA THR A 159 30.43 34.87 31.27
C THR A 159 29.27 35.83 31.53
N LEU A 160 28.56 35.63 32.64
CA LEU A 160 27.62 36.62 33.17
C LEU A 160 28.41 37.88 33.58
N PRO A 161 27.87 39.09 33.34
CA PRO A 161 27.58 39.90 34.51
C PRO A 161 26.28 40.70 34.44
N ALA A 162 25.56 40.59 35.55
CA ALA A 162 24.95 41.69 36.29
C ALA A 162 23.89 42.55 35.58
N THR A 163 22.64 42.27 35.97
CA THR A 163 21.54 43.23 36.02
C THR A 163 21.97 44.53 36.72
N LYS A 164 22.04 45.63 35.96
CA LYS A 164 21.84 47.00 36.46
C LYS A 164 20.95 47.76 35.48
N PRO A 165 19.93 48.50 35.96
CA PRO A 165 19.02 49.24 35.12
C PRO A 165 19.62 50.58 34.68
N ALA A 166 19.07 51.12 33.60
CA ALA A 166 19.24 52.49 33.08
C ALA A 166 20.49 52.82 32.25
N SER A 167 20.34 52.70 30.92
CA SER A 167 20.41 53.82 29.96
C SER A 167 20.41 53.23 28.55
N ALA A 168 19.42 53.60 27.73
CA ALA A 168 19.39 53.21 26.32
C ALA A 168 20.56 53.91 25.60
N SER A 169 21.66 53.18 25.45
CA SER A 169 22.77 53.61 24.60
C SER A 169 22.32 53.49 23.13
N PRO A 170 22.57 54.50 22.26
CA PRO A 170 22.11 54.51 20.88
C PRO A 170 22.56 53.28 20.07
N ALA A 171 23.64 52.61 20.49
CA ALA A 171 24.14 51.38 19.88
C ALA A 171 23.21 50.16 20.07
N PHE A 172 22.47 50.05 21.18
CA PHE A 172 21.51 48.95 21.38
C PHE A 172 20.26 49.13 20.53
N ILE A 173 19.76 50.36 20.42
CA ILE A 173 18.65 50.71 19.52
C ILE A 173 19.06 50.43 18.06
N GLN A 174 20.28 50.78 17.67
CA GLN A 174 20.81 50.46 16.33
C GLN A 174 20.95 48.95 16.09
N ASN A 175 21.40 48.17 17.07
CA ASN A 175 21.46 46.71 16.95
C ASN A 175 20.07 46.08 16.85
N SER A 176 19.11 46.54 17.65
CA SER A 176 17.72 46.07 17.56
C SER A 176 17.06 46.42 16.21
N ALA A 177 17.40 47.58 15.63
CA ALA A 177 16.95 47.97 14.30
C ALA A 177 17.60 47.10 13.21
N ALA A 178 18.90 46.81 13.33
CA ALA A 178 19.62 45.91 12.42
C ALA A 178 19.06 44.48 12.45
N LEU A 179 18.74 43.93 13.63
CA LEU A 179 18.09 42.62 13.75
C LEU A 179 16.68 42.60 13.16
N GLN A 180 15.92 43.68 13.30
CA GLN A 180 14.59 43.78 12.68
C GLN A 180 14.70 43.80 11.15
N ASP A 181 15.70 44.46 10.60
CA ASP A 181 15.95 44.51 9.15
C ASP A 181 16.40 43.15 8.61
N GLU A 182 17.21 42.41 9.37
CA GLU A 182 17.62 41.03 9.03
C GLU A 182 16.43 40.06 9.06
N LEU A 183 15.58 40.12 10.09
CA LEU A 183 14.36 39.30 10.18
C LEU A 183 13.38 39.65 9.07
N ALA A 184 13.20 40.94 8.75
CA ALA A 184 12.37 41.37 7.63
C ALA A 184 12.93 40.84 6.29
N GLY A 185 14.26 40.84 6.12
CA GLY A 185 14.94 40.23 4.99
C GLY A 185 14.71 38.73 4.87
N GLN A 186 14.84 37.99 5.97
CA GLN A 186 14.57 36.54 6.01
C GLN A 186 13.09 36.23 5.71
N LEU A 187 12.16 37.02 6.25
CA LEU A 187 10.73 36.85 6.01
C LEU A 187 10.37 37.15 4.55
N ALA A 188 10.97 38.17 3.94
CA ALA A 188 10.80 38.46 2.51
C ALA A 188 11.33 37.32 1.62
N GLN A 189 12.47 36.72 1.98
CA GLN A 189 13.02 35.56 1.29
C GLN A 189 12.12 34.33 1.44
N MET A 190 11.64 34.03 2.65
CA MET A 190 10.70 32.93 2.88
C MET A 190 9.38 33.14 2.14
N ALA A 191 8.82 34.36 2.13
CA ALA A 191 7.61 34.67 1.38
C ALA A 191 7.81 34.45 -0.14
N GLY A 192 8.99 34.80 -0.66
CA GLY A 192 9.37 34.52 -2.04
C GLY A 192 9.52 33.03 -2.34
N GLN A 193 9.98 32.23 -1.38
CA GLN A 193 10.02 30.77 -1.51
C GLN A 193 8.62 30.16 -1.45
N LEU A 194 7.79 30.61 -0.50
CA LEU A 194 6.41 30.17 -0.36
C LEU A 194 5.60 30.44 -1.64
N ARG A 195 5.82 31.59 -2.28
CA ARG A 195 5.20 31.91 -3.57
C ARG A 195 5.63 30.95 -4.68
N ARG A 196 6.92 30.64 -4.79
CA ARG A 196 7.43 29.66 -5.78
C ARG A 196 6.89 28.26 -5.52
N ASN A 197 6.80 27.87 -4.24
CA ASN A 197 6.19 26.61 -3.84
C ASN A 197 4.70 26.58 -4.21
N ALA A 198 3.96 27.67 -4.00
CA ALA A 198 2.55 27.76 -4.38
C ALA A 198 2.34 27.68 -5.90
N GLU A 199 3.19 28.32 -6.70
CA GLU A 199 3.18 28.22 -8.17
C GLU A 199 3.51 26.78 -8.63
N HIS A 200 4.45 26.11 -7.97
CA HIS A 200 4.76 24.70 -8.25
C HIS A 200 3.60 23.78 -7.87
N PHE A 201 2.97 24.00 -6.71
CA PHE A 201 1.80 23.24 -6.26
C PHE A 201 0.60 23.44 -7.17
N SER A 202 0.33 24.65 -7.66
CA SER A 202 -0.78 24.87 -8.60
C SER A 202 -0.57 24.13 -9.92
N SER A 203 0.67 24.11 -10.44
CA SER A 203 1.01 23.34 -11.64
C SER A 203 0.89 21.83 -11.43
N SER A 204 1.23 21.34 -10.24
CA SER A 204 1.13 19.92 -9.88
C SER A 204 -0.33 19.51 -9.73
N LEU A 205 -1.14 20.32 -9.04
CA LEU A 205 -2.58 20.11 -8.92
C LEU A 205 -3.30 20.12 -10.28
N ALA A 206 -2.87 20.95 -11.23
CA ALA A 206 -3.43 20.95 -12.57
C ALA A 206 -3.12 19.64 -13.33
N ARG A 207 -1.91 19.08 -13.18
CA ARG A 207 -1.56 17.77 -13.74
C ARG A 207 -2.33 16.64 -13.06
N ASP A 208 -2.42 16.69 -11.74
CA ASP A 208 -3.13 15.67 -10.95
C ASP A 208 -4.62 15.66 -11.27
N SER A 209 -5.24 16.84 -11.43
CA SER A 209 -6.63 16.97 -11.89
C SER A 209 -6.85 16.33 -13.27
N ALA A 210 -5.92 16.54 -14.22
CA ALA A 210 -6.00 15.91 -15.53
C ALA A 210 -5.87 14.37 -15.46
N VAL A 211 -4.97 13.85 -14.61
CA VAL A 211 -4.83 12.42 -14.37
C VAL A 211 -6.09 11.84 -13.71
N LEU A 212 -6.66 12.54 -12.73
CA LEU A 212 -7.90 12.15 -12.07
C LEU A 212 -9.06 12.07 -13.05
N GLN A 213 -9.25 13.07 -13.92
CA GLN A 213 -10.29 13.03 -14.96
C GLN A 213 -10.10 11.85 -15.92
N SER A 214 -8.86 11.58 -16.33
CA SER A 214 -8.57 10.44 -17.21
C SER A 214 -8.83 9.10 -16.51
N THR A 215 -8.63 9.04 -15.20
CA THR A 215 -8.85 7.85 -14.38
C THR A 215 -10.35 7.65 -14.15
N ASP A 216 -11.09 8.71 -13.85
CA ASP A 216 -12.54 8.69 -13.70
C ASP A 216 -13.23 8.21 -14.98
N ALA A 217 -12.81 8.72 -16.15
CA ALA A 217 -13.31 8.26 -17.44
C ALA A 217 -13.03 6.75 -17.68
N ARG A 218 -11.86 6.26 -17.27
CA ARG A 218 -11.49 4.84 -17.40
C ARG A 218 -12.26 3.96 -16.41
N ILE A 219 -12.44 4.42 -15.18
CA ILE A 219 -13.20 3.70 -14.15
C ILE A 219 -14.67 3.64 -14.56
N GLY A 220 -15.25 4.76 -15.02
CA GLY A 220 -16.62 4.82 -15.52
C GLY A 220 -16.83 3.86 -16.70
N ALA A 221 -15.96 3.91 -17.70
CA ALA A 221 -16.04 2.98 -18.84
C ALA A 221 -15.91 1.50 -18.42
N ASN A 222 -15.02 1.19 -17.47
CA ASN A 222 -14.87 -0.17 -16.95
C ASN A 222 -16.11 -0.63 -16.17
N LEU A 223 -16.65 0.26 -15.32
CA LEU A 223 -17.85 0.00 -14.52
C LEU A 223 -19.06 -0.27 -15.42
N ASP A 224 -19.23 0.48 -16.51
CA ASP A 224 -20.29 0.26 -17.50
C ASP A 224 -20.17 -1.11 -18.17
N VAL A 225 -18.96 -1.52 -18.55
CA VAL A 225 -18.70 -2.86 -19.11
C VAL A 225 -19.05 -3.94 -18.09
N MET A 226 -18.61 -3.79 -16.84
CA MET A 226 -18.92 -4.73 -15.76
C MET A 226 -20.42 -4.83 -15.48
N GLN A 227 -21.14 -3.71 -15.47
CA GLN A 227 -22.59 -3.70 -15.28
C GLN A 227 -23.30 -4.40 -16.45
N ARG A 228 -22.90 -4.11 -17.68
CA ARG A 228 -23.48 -4.74 -18.88
C ARG A 228 -23.26 -6.24 -18.90
N GLU A 229 -22.06 -6.69 -18.53
CA GLU A 229 -21.75 -8.11 -18.41
C GLU A 229 -22.53 -8.77 -17.28
N ARG A 230 -22.67 -8.12 -16.11
CA ARG A 230 -23.49 -8.63 -15.00
C ARG A 230 -24.95 -8.82 -15.40
N VAL A 231 -25.53 -7.88 -16.13
CA VAL A 231 -26.90 -8.01 -16.64
C VAL A 231 -26.99 -9.18 -17.63
N ARG A 232 -26.06 -9.27 -18.58
CA ARG A 232 -26.03 -10.36 -19.55
C ARG A 232 -25.88 -11.73 -18.88
N LEU A 233 -24.98 -11.86 -17.91
CA LEU A 233 -24.78 -13.09 -17.14
C LEU A 233 -26.01 -13.43 -16.30
N ARG A 234 -26.70 -12.45 -15.73
CA ARG A 234 -27.96 -12.67 -15.01
C ARG A 234 -29.04 -13.20 -15.94
N ASP A 235 -29.16 -12.66 -17.14
CA ASP A 235 -30.15 -13.11 -18.13
C ASP A 235 -29.84 -14.54 -18.62
N HIS A 236 -28.56 -14.86 -18.87
CA HIS A 236 -28.15 -16.23 -19.20
C HIS A 236 -28.38 -17.20 -18.04
N ARG A 237 -28.15 -16.77 -16.79
CA ARG A 237 -28.39 -17.58 -15.59
C ARG A 237 -29.87 -17.82 -15.35
N ALA A 238 -30.72 -16.82 -15.50
CA ALA A 238 -32.18 -16.97 -15.40
C ALA A 238 -32.72 -17.93 -16.46
N LYS A 239 -32.16 -17.89 -17.67
CA LYS A 239 -32.56 -18.76 -18.78
C LYS A 239 -32.12 -20.22 -18.61
N SER A 240 -30.91 -20.47 -18.09
CA SER A 240 -30.41 -21.83 -17.83
C SER A 240 -31.06 -22.48 -16.60
N TRP A 241 -31.50 -21.68 -15.62
CA TRP A 241 -32.31 -22.19 -14.51
C TRP A 241 -33.74 -22.52 -14.93
N GLY A 242 -34.34 -21.76 -15.86
CA GLY A 242 -35.68 -22.02 -16.34
C GLY A 242 -35.84 -23.39 -17.01
N THR A 243 -34.89 -23.78 -17.87
CA THR A 243 -34.93 -25.08 -18.56
C THR A 243 -34.72 -26.25 -17.61
N THR A 244 -33.81 -26.09 -16.64
CA THR A 244 -33.54 -27.11 -15.61
C THR A 244 -34.74 -27.27 -14.66
N CYS A 245 -35.38 -26.17 -14.26
CA CYS A 245 -36.60 -26.23 -13.45
C CYS A 245 -37.73 -26.96 -14.18
N LEU A 246 -37.92 -26.69 -15.47
CA LEU A 246 -38.94 -27.36 -16.28
C LEU A 246 -38.71 -28.88 -16.37
N THR A 247 -37.47 -29.33 -16.59
CA THR A 247 -37.16 -30.77 -16.65
C THR A 247 -37.34 -31.43 -15.29
N PHE A 248 -36.87 -30.83 -14.20
CA PHE A 248 -37.09 -31.34 -12.84
C PHE A 248 -38.58 -31.41 -12.48
N THR A 249 -39.37 -30.43 -12.91
CA THR A 249 -40.82 -30.43 -12.71
C THR A 249 -41.47 -31.60 -13.48
N SER A 250 -41.08 -31.81 -14.74
CA SER A 250 -41.57 -32.93 -15.55
C SER A 250 -41.26 -34.30 -14.92
N VAL A 251 -40.01 -34.51 -14.47
CA VAL A 251 -39.61 -35.74 -13.78
C VAL A 251 -40.38 -35.92 -12.47
N SER A 252 -40.59 -34.84 -11.71
CA SER A 252 -41.34 -34.88 -10.45
C SER A 252 -42.80 -35.29 -10.66
N VAL A 253 -43.46 -34.81 -11.72
CA VAL A 253 -44.84 -35.21 -12.04
C VAL A 253 -44.94 -36.71 -12.32
N VAL A 254 -43.99 -37.27 -13.08
CA VAL A 254 -43.93 -38.72 -13.37
C VAL A 254 -43.64 -39.53 -12.10
N ALA A 255 -42.76 -39.04 -11.22
CA ALA A 255 -42.49 -39.70 -9.95
C ALA A 255 -43.73 -39.71 -9.04
N VAL A 256 -44.46 -38.60 -8.96
CA VAL A 256 -45.69 -38.51 -8.15
C VAL A 256 -46.78 -39.42 -8.72
N SER A 257 -46.97 -39.47 -10.04
CA SER A 257 -47.98 -40.37 -10.64
C SER A 257 -47.66 -41.84 -10.38
N PHE A 258 -46.37 -42.22 -10.41
CA PHE A 258 -45.93 -43.56 -10.06
C PHE A 258 -46.21 -43.91 -8.60
N VAL A 259 -45.92 -42.99 -7.66
CA VAL A 259 -46.22 -43.17 -6.25
C VAL A 259 -47.72 -43.35 -6.03
N VAL A 260 -48.56 -42.51 -6.65
CA VAL A 260 -50.02 -42.62 -6.56
C VAL A 260 -50.51 -43.98 -7.09
N MET A 261 -50.02 -44.42 -8.25
CA MET A 261 -50.36 -45.73 -8.82
C MET A 261 -49.97 -46.88 -7.87
N PHE A 262 -48.79 -46.80 -7.25
CA PHE A 262 -48.32 -47.79 -6.28
C PHE A 262 -49.22 -47.82 -5.04
N PHE A 263 -49.65 -46.66 -4.55
CA PHE A 263 -50.61 -46.57 -3.45
C PHE A 263 -51.97 -47.19 -3.83
N ILE A 264 -52.47 -46.96 -5.05
CA ILE A 264 -53.75 -47.55 -5.51
C ILE A 264 -53.66 -49.08 -5.54
N ILE A 265 -52.58 -49.65 -6.10
CA ILE A 265 -52.38 -51.11 -6.15
C ILE A 265 -52.25 -51.68 -4.74
N ARG A 266 -51.66 -50.94 -3.80
CA ARG A 266 -51.44 -51.43 -2.43
C ARG A 266 -52.70 -51.30 -1.55
N VAL A 267 -53.58 -50.35 -1.86
CA VAL A 267 -54.84 -50.09 -1.15
C VAL A 267 -55.99 -50.95 -1.69
N THR A 268 -55.98 -51.26 -2.98
CA THR A 268 -56.96 -52.16 -3.64
C THR A 268 -56.56 -53.61 -3.41
#